data_AF-A0A1V6QG96-F1
#
_entry.id   AF-A0A1V6QG96-F1
#
_cell.length_a   1.000
_cell.length_b   1.000
_cell.length_c   1.000
_cell.angle_alpha   90.00
_cell.angle_beta   90.00
_cell.angle_gamma   90.00
#
_symmetry.space_group_name_H-M   'P 1'
#
loop_
_entity.id
_entity.type
_entity.pdbx_description
1 polymer ?
#
loop_
_entity_poly.entity_id
_entity_poly.type
_entity_poly.pdbx_seq_one_letter_code
_entity_poly.pdbx_strand_id
1 'polypeptide(L)'
;MPSSYSARSWNVLQTLPKRCYSGAHNAPPWRPVSAVDEWVERAIRPISLRQLTFFGRTLTEPRLISSANYVRTELPTRLAHRLRDIQQLPYVVVANPHLTLVYELYYKAFETVRVVPEIRSLEDNDRFCDILKGMLKEHLIAIPNLAMGVLECRNLAPADEMDRLMNTLLRARISRRVIAEQHLALTETFNSPWHFPDSHDRTDMNADFVGEVFLKCKAKEVVEHCGKVAQDLMRKSTKSTQIPAITVQGHVDATFPYILSHLEYIIGELLRNSVQAVMEKYQHSSEAPPPIEVLVCETPQHVIMRISDQGGGIPREILPYLWSFSKGPRTQSRLENLGQVPAMAATMQELQVSHERKQANRESYHEGSLDTLTSRPPNLRLGMGLPMSRVYAEYWAGSLELHSLEGYGVDAFLQISKLGNKNEQVTTRAAIDAV
;
A
#
# COMPACT_ATOMS: atom_id res chain seq x y z
N MET A 1 57.00 0.56 17.53
CA MET A 1 56.96 -0.27 16.31
C MET A 1 55.69 -1.11 16.35
N PRO A 2 54.74 -0.92 15.43
CA PRO A 2 53.48 -1.65 15.43
C PRO A 2 53.62 -2.97 14.65
N SER A 3 53.07 -4.04 15.19
CA SER A 3 53.00 -5.37 14.58
C SER A 3 51.76 -5.52 13.70
N SER A 4 51.99 -6.04 12.49
CA SER A 4 51.06 -6.31 11.40
C SER A 4 49.90 -7.25 11.75
N TYR A 5 48.66 -6.81 11.51
CA TYR A 5 47.51 -7.70 11.33
C TYR A 5 47.37 -8.05 9.84
N SER A 6 47.37 -9.36 9.54
CA SER A 6 47.44 -9.90 8.19
C SER A 6 46.11 -9.78 7.42
N ALA A 7 46.22 -9.43 6.15
CA ALA A 7 45.18 -9.43 5.14
C ALA A 7 44.40 -10.77 5.09
N ARG A 8 43.15 -10.78 5.55
CA ARG A 8 42.17 -11.87 5.29
C ARG A 8 40.78 -11.38 4.89
N SER A 9 40.58 -10.10 4.61
CA SER A 9 39.28 -9.53 4.21
C SER A 9 39.08 -9.35 2.70
N TRP A 10 40.08 -9.63 1.86
CA TRP A 10 40.00 -9.32 0.42
C TRP A 10 39.49 -10.46 -0.47
N ASN A 11 39.37 -11.69 0.03
CA ASN A 11 38.99 -12.85 -0.80
C ASN A 11 37.48 -13.16 -0.87
N VAL A 12 36.62 -12.40 -0.18
CA VAL A 12 35.16 -12.61 -0.22
C VAL A 12 34.49 -11.81 -1.37
N LEU A 13 35.21 -10.89 -2.02
CA LEU A 13 34.70 -10.11 -3.15
C LEU A 13 34.80 -10.82 -4.52
N GLN A 14 35.41 -12.01 -4.59
CA GLN A 14 35.69 -12.68 -5.88
C GLN A 14 34.60 -13.67 -6.35
N THR A 15 33.55 -13.92 -5.56
CA THR A 15 32.51 -14.91 -5.89
C THR A 15 31.12 -14.31 -6.18
N LEU A 16 31.01 -13.00 -6.37
CA LEU A 16 29.80 -12.40 -6.91
C LEU A 16 29.76 -12.60 -8.44
N PRO A 17 28.62 -13.03 -9.02
CA PRO A 17 28.51 -13.14 -10.47
C PRO A 17 28.75 -11.76 -11.09
N LYS A 18 29.70 -11.68 -12.02
CA LYS A 18 30.00 -10.47 -12.82
C LYS A 18 28.73 -10.09 -13.60
N ARG A 19 27.88 -9.23 -13.04
CA ARG A 19 26.91 -8.47 -13.83
C ARG A 19 27.70 -7.43 -14.62
N CYS A 20 27.72 -7.56 -15.95
CA CYS A 20 28.25 -6.54 -16.84
C CYS A 20 27.43 -5.26 -16.67
N TYR A 21 28.00 -4.26 -15.99
CA TYR A 21 27.49 -2.89 -15.99
C TYR A 21 27.88 -2.23 -17.32
N SER A 22 27.09 -2.44 -18.36
CA SER A 22 27.18 -1.68 -19.61
C SER A 22 26.07 -0.62 -19.67
N GLY A 23 26.08 0.30 -18.70
CA GLY A 23 25.26 1.51 -18.71
C GLY A 23 26.15 2.70 -18.39
N ALA A 24 26.19 3.70 -19.26
CA ALA A 24 26.95 4.93 -19.03
C ALA A 24 26.57 5.52 -17.66
N HIS A 25 27.53 5.58 -16.74
CA HIS A 25 27.38 6.33 -15.49
C HIS A 25 27.38 7.83 -15.84
N ASN A 26 26.23 8.35 -16.28
CA ASN A 26 26.00 9.78 -16.28
C ASN A 26 26.11 10.26 -14.83
N ALA A 27 26.93 11.27 -14.58
CA ALA A 27 26.95 11.95 -13.30
C ALA A 27 25.51 12.35 -12.93
N PRO A 28 25.07 12.15 -11.68
CA PRO A 28 23.74 12.55 -11.27
C PRO A 28 23.55 14.04 -11.58
N PRO A 29 22.38 14.45 -12.13
CA PRO A 29 22.16 15.84 -12.47
C PRO A 29 22.34 16.72 -11.23
N TRP A 30 22.96 17.88 -11.41
CA TRP A 30 23.16 18.85 -10.32
C TRP A 30 21.81 19.28 -9.75
N ARG A 31 21.67 19.23 -8.41
CA ARG A 31 20.42 19.52 -7.70
C ARG A 31 20.68 20.57 -6.62
N PRO A 32 19.94 21.69 -6.60
CA PRO A 32 20.08 22.66 -5.53
C PRO A 32 19.53 22.09 -4.22
N VAL A 33 20.42 21.72 -3.30
CA VAL A 33 20.09 21.17 -1.97
C VAL A 33 19.18 22.11 -1.16
N SER A 34 19.34 23.43 -1.36
CA SER A 34 18.57 24.46 -0.65
C SER A 34 17.05 24.33 -0.81
N ALA A 35 16.58 23.81 -1.95
CA ALA A 35 15.16 23.66 -2.22
C ALA A 35 14.53 22.55 -1.37
N VAL A 36 15.20 21.43 -1.15
CA VAL A 36 14.63 20.36 -0.31
C VAL A 36 14.61 20.81 1.15
N ASP A 37 15.66 21.50 1.59
CA ASP A 37 15.85 21.93 2.99
C ASP A 37 14.73 22.87 3.45
N GLU A 38 14.37 23.86 2.63
CA GLU A 38 13.26 24.79 2.92
C GLU A 38 11.91 24.06 3.10
N TRP A 39 11.67 23.00 2.32
CA TRP A 39 10.44 22.23 2.41
C TRP A 39 10.45 21.21 3.54
N VAL A 40 11.63 20.69 3.91
CA VAL A 40 11.80 19.83 5.08
C VAL A 40 11.45 20.57 6.37
N GLU A 41 11.69 21.88 6.44
CA GLU A 41 11.37 22.69 7.61
C GLU A 41 9.87 22.79 7.90
N ARG A 42 9.02 22.57 6.89
CA ARG A 42 7.56 22.69 7.01
C ARG A 42 6.98 21.49 7.75
N ALA A 43 5.99 21.75 8.61
CA ALA A 43 5.28 20.69 9.33
C ALA A 43 4.22 20.02 8.44
N ILE A 44 4.11 18.69 8.54
CA ILE A 44 3.01 17.93 7.94
C ILE A 44 1.72 18.28 8.66
N ARG A 45 0.64 18.51 7.91
CA ARG A 45 -0.71 18.68 8.45
C ARG A 45 -1.47 17.36 8.30
N PRO A 46 -1.59 16.55 9.37
CA PRO A 46 -2.24 15.25 9.26
C PRO A 46 -3.75 15.41 9.08
N ILE A 47 -4.34 14.50 8.31
CA ILE A 47 -5.79 14.44 8.06
C ILE A 47 -6.43 13.23 8.73
N SER A 48 -7.72 13.31 9.03
CA SER A 48 -8.56 12.20 9.51
C SER A 48 -9.63 11.82 8.47
N LEU A 49 -10.09 10.58 8.50
CA LEU A 49 -11.21 10.12 7.65
C LEU A 49 -12.45 11.00 7.82
N ARG A 50 -12.74 11.42 9.05
CA ARG A 50 -13.86 12.31 9.37
C ARG A 50 -13.72 13.67 8.69
N GLN A 51 -12.51 14.24 8.66
CA GLN A 51 -12.26 15.50 7.95
C GLN A 51 -12.49 15.33 6.45
N LEU A 52 -11.98 14.25 5.84
CA LEU A 52 -12.20 13.98 4.41
C LEU A 52 -13.70 13.85 4.07
N THR A 53 -14.43 13.07 4.87
CA THR A 53 -15.89 12.90 4.77
C THR A 53 -16.64 14.23 4.89
N PHE A 54 -16.34 15.03 5.91
CA PHE A 54 -17.04 16.30 6.12
C PHE A 54 -16.66 17.31 5.02
N PHE A 55 -15.43 17.24 4.53
CA PHE A 55 -14.95 18.16 3.50
C PHE A 55 -15.74 18.01 2.20
N GLY A 56 -15.97 16.79 1.72
CA GLY A 56 -16.63 16.58 0.43
C GLY A 56 -18.16 16.60 0.46
N ARG A 57 -18.82 16.50 1.63
CA ARG A 57 -20.30 16.61 1.72
C ARG A 57 -20.84 17.98 1.31
N THR A 58 -20.05 19.03 1.52
CA THR A 58 -20.39 20.42 1.20
C THR A 58 -19.37 20.94 0.21
N LEU A 59 -19.28 20.30 -0.96
CA LEU A 59 -18.34 20.66 -2.00
C LEU A 59 -18.86 21.90 -2.74
N THR A 60 -18.01 22.92 -2.85
CA THR A 60 -18.26 24.16 -3.60
C THR A 60 -16.98 24.51 -4.35
N GLU A 61 -17.06 25.34 -5.38
CA GLU A 61 -15.87 25.77 -6.14
C GLU A 61 -14.76 26.35 -5.25
N PRO A 62 -15.02 27.30 -4.30
CA PRO A 62 -13.99 27.79 -3.39
C PRO A 62 -13.35 26.69 -2.54
N ARG A 63 -14.13 25.67 -2.14
CA ARG A 63 -13.63 24.53 -1.37
C ARG A 63 -12.81 23.59 -2.24
N LEU A 64 -13.19 23.36 -3.49
CA LEU A 64 -12.41 22.58 -4.43
C LEU A 64 -11.03 23.23 -4.65
N ILE A 65 -11.01 24.55 -4.89
CA ILE A 65 -9.77 25.33 -5.03
C ILE A 65 -8.93 25.30 -3.73
N SER A 66 -9.58 25.38 -2.57
CA SER A 66 -8.89 25.24 -1.27
C SER A 66 -8.28 23.85 -1.10
N SER A 67 -8.96 22.78 -1.56
CA SER A 67 -8.45 21.41 -1.56
C SER A 67 -7.23 21.29 -2.48
N ALA A 68 -7.32 21.85 -3.68
CA ALA A 68 -6.22 21.87 -4.65
C ALA A 68 -4.96 22.53 -4.06
N ASN A 69 -5.11 23.69 -3.41
CA ASN A 69 -4.01 24.38 -2.76
C ASN A 69 -3.48 23.66 -1.51
N TYR A 70 -4.33 22.94 -0.78
CA TYR A 70 -3.88 22.04 0.27
C TYR A 70 -2.98 20.95 -0.31
N VAL A 71 -3.41 20.24 -1.35
CA VAL A 71 -2.61 19.18 -2.01
C VAL A 71 -1.30 19.75 -2.58
N ARG A 72 -1.35 20.91 -3.25
CA ARG A 72 -0.20 21.62 -3.81
C ARG A 72 0.89 21.93 -2.79
N THR A 73 0.50 22.24 -1.55
CA THR A 73 1.44 22.57 -0.47
C THR A 73 1.85 21.36 0.36
N GLU A 74 0.95 20.40 0.53
CA GLU A 74 1.15 19.24 1.39
C GLU A 74 2.00 18.15 0.71
N LEU A 75 1.80 17.88 -0.58
CA LEU A 75 2.55 16.84 -1.29
C LEU A 75 4.06 17.10 -1.36
N PRO A 76 4.56 18.30 -1.73
CA PRO A 76 5.99 18.55 -1.76
C PRO A 76 6.61 18.49 -0.36
N THR A 77 5.88 18.94 0.68
CA THR A 77 6.32 18.82 2.08
C THR A 77 6.55 17.36 2.47
N ARG A 78 5.56 16.49 2.21
CA ARG A 78 5.66 15.04 2.50
C ARG A 78 6.74 14.36 1.66
N LEU A 79 6.94 14.79 0.42
CA LEU A 79 8.01 14.29 -0.46
C LEU A 79 9.39 14.70 0.06
N ALA A 80 9.57 15.96 0.47
CA ALA A 80 10.82 16.48 0.98
C ALA A 80 11.30 15.72 2.23
N HIS A 81 10.40 15.41 3.16
CA HIS A 81 10.73 14.57 4.33
C HIS A 81 11.21 13.17 3.91
N ARG A 82 10.59 12.55 2.92
CA ARG A 82 11.02 11.23 2.42
C ARG A 82 12.33 11.27 1.64
N LEU A 83 12.59 12.36 0.91
CA LEU A 83 13.87 12.57 0.25
C LEU A 83 14.99 12.70 1.29
N ARG A 84 14.74 13.45 2.37
CA ARG A 84 15.68 13.59 3.48
C ARG A 84 15.97 12.26 4.17
N ASP A 85 14.94 11.46 4.44
CA ASP A 85 15.12 10.12 5.04
C ASP A 85 16.02 9.22 4.18
N ILE A 86 15.84 9.24 2.85
CA ILE A 86 16.68 8.46 1.93
C ILE A 86 18.11 9.02 1.88
N GLN A 87 18.28 10.34 1.92
CA GLN A 87 19.61 10.99 1.91
C GLN A 87 20.43 10.73 3.18
N GLN A 88 19.78 10.39 4.30
CA GLN A 88 20.45 10.04 5.56
C GLN A 88 20.95 8.59 5.59
N LEU A 89 20.53 7.74 4.65
CA LEU A 89 20.97 6.35 4.58
C LEU A 89 22.45 6.23 4.21
N PRO A 90 23.12 5.12 4.59
CA PRO A 90 24.48 4.85 4.14
C PRO A 90 24.58 4.88 2.61
N TYR A 91 25.65 5.48 2.08
CA TYR A 91 25.84 5.63 0.62
C TYR A 91 25.68 4.32 -0.15
N VAL A 92 26.16 3.21 0.42
CA VAL A 92 26.05 1.87 -0.19
C VAL A 92 24.61 1.42 -0.39
N VAL A 93 23.69 1.84 0.49
CA VAL A 93 22.25 1.56 0.38
C VAL A 93 21.64 2.46 -0.69
N VAL A 94 21.91 3.77 -0.65
CA VAL A 94 21.38 4.72 -1.64
C VAL A 94 21.83 4.39 -3.06
N ALA A 95 23.08 3.94 -3.23
CA ALA A 95 23.66 3.55 -4.51
C ALA A 95 23.03 2.28 -5.11
N ASN A 96 22.15 1.58 -4.38
CA ASN A 96 21.39 0.47 -4.94
C ASN A 96 20.51 0.97 -6.11
N PRO A 97 20.51 0.31 -7.29
CA PRO A 97 19.76 0.78 -8.45
C PRO A 97 18.25 0.95 -8.21
N HIS A 98 17.65 0.07 -7.40
CA HIS A 98 16.22 0.14 -7.11
C HIS A 98 15.89 1.29 -6.15
N LEU A 99 16.71 1.51 -5.13
CA LEU A 99 16.52 2.64 -4.20
C LEU A 99 16.83 3.98 -4.87
N THR A 100 17.86 4.03 -5.72
CA THR A 100 18.14 5.19 -6.57
C THR A 100 16.94 5.50 -7.47
N LEU A 101 16.33 4.50 -8.12
CA LEU A 101 15.13 4.73 -8.94
C LEU A 101 13.97 5.31 -8.12
N VAL A 102 13.70 4.77 -6.92
CA VAL A 102 12.64 5.30 -6.04
C VAL A 102 12.95 6.73 -5.60
N TYR A 103 14.20 7.02 -5.26
CA TYR A 103 14.66 8.39 -4.96
C TYR A 103 14.41 9.34 -6.13
N GLU A 104 14.76 8.93 -7.35
CA GLU A 104 14.57 9.73 -8.55
C GLU A 104 13.10 10.01 -8.86
N LEU A 105 12.24 9.00 -8.71
CA LEU A 105 10.78 9.19 -8.84
C LEU A 105 10.25 10.22 -7.84
N TYR A 106 10.70 10.16 -6.59
CA TYR A 106 10.26 11.08 -5.54
C TYR A 106 10.80 12.49 -5.77
N TYR A 107 12.04 12.60 -6.22
CA TYR A 107 12.65 13.89 -6.49
C TYR A 107 11.97 14.56 -7.68
N LYS A 108 11.72 13.81 -8.76
CA LYS A 108 10.95 14.30 -9.91
C LYS A 108 9.57 14.79 -9.49
N ALA A 109 8.83 14.00 -8.70
CA ALA A 109 7.53 14.41 -8.16
C ALA A 109 7.61 15.70 -7.32
N PHE A 110 8.64 15.80 -6.48
CA PHE A 110 8.87 16.99 -5.65
C PHE A 110 9.09 18.23 -6.51
N GLU A 111 9.99 18.15 -7.50
CA GLU A 111 10.26 19.23 -8.44
C GLU A 111 9.03 19.62 -9.26
N THR A 112 8.26 18.64 -9.75
CA THR A 112 7.07 18.89 -10.55
C THR A 112 5.99 19.62 -9.74
N VAL A 113 5.72 19.21 -8.51
CA VAL A 113 4.61 19.78 -7.71
C VAL A 113 5.02 21.09 -7.03
N ARG A 114 6.27 21.25 -6.58
CA ARG A 114 6.70 22.45 -5.83
C ARG A 114 6.65 23.74 -6.65
N VAL A 115 6.79 23.64 -7.97
CA VAL A 115 6.78 24.79 -8.89
C VAL A 115 5.38 25.17 -9.37
N VAL A 116 4.36 24.38 -9.00
CA VAL A 116 2.97 24.68 -9.39
C VAL A 116 2.53 25.98 -8.70
N PRO A 117 2.10 26.99 -9.48
CA PRO A 117 1.62 28.25 -8.92
C PRO A 117 0.34 28.06 -8.12
N GLU A 118 -0.05 29.09 -7.37
CA GLU A 118 -1.32 29.08 -6.64
C GLU A 118 -2.50 28.84 -7.58
N ILE A 119 -3.35 27.87 -7.23
CA ILE A 119 -4.52 27.49 -8.02
C ILE A 119 -5.62 28.48 -7.69
N ARG A 120 -6.13 29.20 -8.70
CA ARG A 120 -7.12 30.27 -8.51
C ARG A 120 -8.40 30.06 -9.31
N SER A 121 -8.37 29.18 -10.30
CA SER A 121 -9.50 28.86 -11.18
C SER A 121 -9.72 27.36 -11.28
N LEU A 122 -10.89 26.97 -11.79
CA LEU A 122 -11.19 25.58 -12.15
C LEU A 122 -10.27 25.07 -13.27
N GLU A 123 -9.87 25.92 -14.22
CA GLU A 123 -8.94 25.53 -15.28
C GLU A 123 -7.54 25.21 -14.71
N ASP A 124 -7.06 25.98 -13.74
CA ASP A 124 -5.82 25.66 -13.01
C ASP A 124 -5.95 24.33 -12.26
N ASN A 125 -7.12 24.06 -11.67
CA ASN A 125 -7.41 22.82 -10.98
C ASN A 125 -7.35 21.62 -11.91
N ASP A 126 -7.93 21.72 -13.11
CA ASP A 126 -7.93 20.63 -14.09
C ASP A 126 -6.50 20.30 -14.56
N ARG A 127 -5.70 21.33 -14.87
CA ARG A 127 -4.28 21.17 -15.19
C ARG A 127 -3.50 20.54 -14.04
N PHE A 128 -3.81 20.92 -12.81
CA PHE A 128 -3.19 20.31 -11.62
C PHE A 128 -3.60 18.84 -11.44
N CYS A 129 -4.86 18.50 -11.71
CA CYS A 129 -5.34 17.12 -11.69
C CYS A 129 -4.59 16.24 -12.70
N ASP A 130 -4.28 16.75 -13.89
CA ASP A 130 -3.49 16.02 -14.89
C ASP A 130 -2.07 15.74 -14.41
N ILE A 131 -1.44 16.71 -13.72
CA ILE A 131 -0.13 16.51 -13.08
C ILE A 131 -0.22 15.40 -12.02
N LEU A 132 -1.24 15.40 -11.17
CA LEU A 132 -1.44 14.40 -10.13
C LEU A 132 -1.65 13.00 -10.73
N LYS A 133 -2.49 12.88 -11.76
CA LYS A 133 -2.73 11.61 -12.49
C LYS A 133 -1.43 11.06 -13.08
N GLY A 134 -0.64 11.90 -13.74
CA GLY A 134 0.67 11.53 -14.27
C GLY A 134 1.62 11.02 -13.18
N MET A 135 1.73 11.76 -12.08
CA MET A 135 2.57 11.39 -10.94
C MET A 135 2.14 10.04 -10.33
N LEU A 136 0.83 9.82 -10.10
CA LEU A 136 0.29 8.58 -9.53
C LEU A 136 0.61 7.37 -10.41
N LYS A 137 0.53 7.53 -11.74
CA LYS A 137 0.86 6.50 -12.74
C LYS A 137 2.36 6.17 -12.75
N GLU A 138 3.23 7.17 -12.78
CA GLU A 138 4.68 6.97 -12.75
C GLU A 138 5.14 6.23 -11.48
N HIS A 139 4.44 6.45 -10.36
CA HIS A 139 4.78 5.84 -9.08
C HIS A 139 4.25 4.42 -8.90
N LEU A 140 3.51 3.82 -9.84
CA LEU A 140 2.97 2.46 -9.71
C LEU A 140 4.07 1.42 -9.43
N ILE A 141 5.25 1.59 -10.03
CA ILE A 141 6.38 0.66 -9.90
C ILE A 141 7.20 0.80 -8.61
N ALA A 142 6.85 1.74 -7.71
CA ALA A 142 7.71 2.05 -6.58
C ALA A 142 7.75 0.94 -5.51
N ILE A 143 6.64 0.24 -5.25
CA ILE A 143 6.61 -0.81 -4.20
C ILE A 143 7.54 -1.99 -4.55
N PRO A 144 7.46 -2.59 -5.75
CA PRO A 144 8.38 -3.66 -6.12
C PRO A 144 9.85 -3.25 -6.09
N ASN A 145 10.18 -2.06 -6.60
CA ASN A 145 11.55 -1.54 -6.55
C ASN A 145 12.03 -1.30 -5.13
N LEU A 146 11.20 -0.68 -4.29
CA LEU A 146 11.54 -0.46 -2.90
C LEU A 146 11.80 -1.78 -2.16
N ALA A 147 10.96 -2.79 -2.39
CA ALA A 147 11.14 -4.12 -1.81
C ALA A 147 12.43 -4.80 -2.26
N MET A 148 12.72 -4.77 -3.57
CA MET A 148 13.97 -5.30 -4.14
C MET A 148 15.19 -4.61 -3.52
N GLY A 149 15.19 -3.28 -3.47
CA GLY A 149 16.31 -2.51 -2.91
C GLY A 149 16.56 -2.79 -1.43
N VAL A 150 15.50 -2.87 -0.63
CA VAL A 150 15.58 -3.24 0.80
C VAL A 150 16.15 -4.65 0.99
N LEU A 151 15.71 -5.61 0.16
CA LEU A 151 16.19 -7.00 0.24
C LEU A 151 17.64 -7.16 -0.22
N GLU A 152 18.05 -6.45 -1.27
CA GLU A 152 19.43 -6.46 -1.76
C GLU A 152 20.40 -5.82 -0.77
N CYS A 153 19.95 -4.80 -0.03
CA CYS A 153 20.76 -4.08 0.96
C CYS A 153 20.83 -4.77 2.34
N ARG A 154 20.20 -5.94 2.52
CA ARG A 154 20.11 -6.65 3.82
C ARG A 154 21.45 -6.96 4.50
N ASN A 155 22.51 -7.15 3.70
CA ASN A 155 23.86 -7.46 4.19
C ASN A 155 24.75 -6.21 4.30
N LEU A 156 24.23 -5.04 3.89
CA LEU A 156 24.95 -3.78 3.78
C LEU A 156 24.53 -2.80 4.88
N ALA A 157 23.35 -2.99 5.46
CA ALA A 157 22.83 -2.22 6.58
C ALA A 157 22.06 -3.13 7.57
N PRO A 158 21.91 -2.71 8.84
CA PRO A 158 21.13 -3.45 9.82
C PRO A 158 19.70 -3.69 9.34
N ALA A 159 19.22 -4.94 9.44
CA ALA A 159 17.89 -5.30 8.95
C ALA A 159 16.74 -4.54 9.65
N ASP A 160 16.90 -4.17 10.92
CA ASP A 160 15.92 -3.32 11.62
C ASP A 160 15.83 -1.90 11.06
N GLU A 161 16.93 -1.35 10.56
CA GLU A 161 16.93 -0.05 9.88
C GLU A 161 16.23 -0.14 8.53
N MET A 162 16.47 -1.23 7.79
CA MET A 162 15.82 -1.50 6.51
C MET A 162 14.30 -1.73 6.65
N ASP A 163 13.86 -2.45 7.68
CA ASP A 163 12.44 -2.61 7.98
C ASP A 163 11.80 -1.28 8.41
N ARG A 164 12.48 -0.46 9.23
CA ARG A 164 12.00 0.89 9.59
C ARG A 164 11.87 1.81 8.37
N LEU A 165 12.85 1.76 7.46
CA LEU A 165 12.84 2.50 6.21
C LEU A 165 11.64 2.09 5.33
N MET A 166 11.43 0.78 5.15
CA MET A 166 10.31 0.25 4.36
C MET A 166 8.97 0.70 4.94
N ASN A 167 8.76 0.56 6.25
CA ASN A 167 7.56 1.02 6.94
C ASN A 167 7.31 2.52 6.74
N THR A 168 8.36 3.34 6.87
CA THR A 168 8.27 4.81 6.71
C THR A 168 7.91 5.21 5.28
N LEU A 169 8.56 4.60 4.28
CA LEU A 169 8.33 4.91 2.87
C LEU A 169 6.96 4.40 2.39
N LEU A 170 6.51 3.22 2.82
CA LEU A 170 5.16 2.71 2.55
C LEU A 170 4.10 3.63 3.14
N ARG A 171 4.21 3.98 4.42
CA ARG A 171 3.27 4.89 5.11
C ARG A 171 3.19 6.24 4.42
N ALA A 172 4.34 6.81 4.02
CA ALA A 172 4.36 8.06 3.29
C ALA A 172 3.81 7.94 1.86
N ARG A 173 3.95 6.79 1.21
CA ARG A 173 3.31 6.52 -0.09
C ARG A 173 1.79 6.51 0.06
N ILE A 174 1.26 5.75 1.02
CA ILE A 174 -0.19 5.71 1.32
C ILE A 174 -0.69 7.13 1.53
N SER A 175 -0.01 7.87 2.39
CA SER A 175 -0.33 9.25 2.74
C SER A 175 -0.38 10.21 1.54
N ARG A 176 0.60 10.15 0.62
CA ARG A 176 0.61 10.97 -0.61
C ARG A 176 -0.50 10.56 -1.59
N ARG A 177 -0.75 9.25 -1.74
CA ARG A 177 -1.78 8.73 -2.65
C ARG A 177 -3.17 9.12 -2.18
N VAL A 178 -3.50 8.91 -0.89
CA VAL A 178 -4.79 9.29 -0.30
C VAL A 178 -5.12 10.75 -0.56
N ILE A 179 -4.17 11.67 -0.36
CA ILE A 179 -4.40 13.10 -0.60
C ILE A 179 -4.63 13.40 -2.08
N ALA A 180 -3.82 12.82 -2.97
CA ALA A 180 -3.94 13.06 -4.40
C ALA A 180 -5.26 12.47 -4.95
N GLU A 181 -5.53 11.20 -4.65
CA GLU A 181 -6.73 10.47 -5.09
C GLU A 181 -8.00 11.12 -4.51
N GLN A 182 -8.00 11.54 -3.24
CA GLN A 182 -9.13 12.28 -2.68
C GLN A 182 -9.44 13.56 -3.46
N HIS A 183 -8.41 14.35 -3.83
CA HIS A 183 -8.63 15.58 -4.58
C HIS A 183 -9.11 15.31 -6.01
N LEU A 184 -8.59 14.27 -6.66
CA LEU A 184 -9.06 13.82 -7.97
C LEU A 184 -10.53 13.40 -7.91
N ALA A 185 -10.89 12.56 -6.94
CA ALA A 185 -12.27 12.07 -6.77
C ALA A 185 -13.25 13.20 -6.40
N LEU A 186 -12.81 14.21 -5.62
CA LEU A 186 -13.61 15.41 -5.36
C LEU A 186 -13.84 16.22 -6.65
N THR A 187 -12.81 16.38 -7.49
CA THR A 187 -12.94 17.08 -8.78
C THR A 187 -13.89 16.34 -9.72
N GLU A 188 -13.77 15.01 -9.81
CA GLU A 188 -14.68 14.17 -10.59
C GLU A 188 -16.13 14.30 -10.09
N THR A 189 -16.32 14.29 -8.77
CA THR A 189 -17.63 14.50 -8.15
C THR A 189 -18.19 15.89 -8.48
N PHE A 190 -17.37 16.95 -8.40
CA PHE A 190 -17.80 18.32 -8.70
C PHE A 190 -18.26 18.49 -10.15
N ASN A 191 -17.55 17.85 -11.09
CA ASN A 191 -17.85 17.90 -12.52
C ASN A 191 -18.95 16.91 -12.94
N SER A 192 -19.46 16.08 -12.03
CA SER A 192 -20.50 15.10 -12.34
C SER A 192 -21.87 15.76 -12.52
N PRO A 193 -22.70 15.32 -13.48
CA PRO A 193 -24.02 15.91 -13.76
C PRO A 193 -24.96 15.97 -12.54
N TRP A 194 -24.80 15.03 -11.61
CA TRP A 194 -25.64 14.85 -10.42
C TRP A 194 -25.18 15.67 -9.19
N HIS A 195 -24.15 16.50 -9.33
CA HIS A 195 -23.65 17.33 -8.23
C HIS A 195 -24.52 18.58 -7.99
N PHE A 196 -25.21 19.05 -9.03
CA PHE A 196 -26.00 20.28 -8.96
C PHE A 196 -27.34 20.07 -8.24
N PRO A 197 -27.81 21.06 -7.43
CA PRO A 197 -29.01 20.92 -6.59
C PRO A 197 -30.30 20.51 -7.32
N ASP A 198 -30.40 20.75 -8.63
CA ASP A 198 -31.59 20.46 -9.45
C ASP A 198 -31.61 19.04 -10.05
N SER A 199 -30.59 18.20 -9.77
CA SER A 199 -30.55 16.84 -10.31
C SER A 199 -31.41 15.88 -9.48
N HIS A 200 -32.52 15.41 -10.08
CA HIS A 200 -33.50 14.54 -9.43
C HIS A 200 -33.03 13.08 -9.20
N ASP A 201 -31.94 12.61 -9.81
CA ASP A 201 -31.45 11.25 -9.61
C ASP A 201 -30.13 11.23 -8.82
N ARG A 202 -30.21 11.35 -7.49
CA ARG A 202 -29.17 10.79 -6.64
C ARG A 202 -29.37 9.29 -6.60
N THR A 203 -28.81 8.55 -7.55
CA THR A 203 -28.72 7.10 -7.44
C THR A 203 -27.92 6.75 -6.17
N ASP A 204 -28.48 5.88 -5.33
CA ASP A 204 -28.05 5.66 -3.94
C ASP A 204 -26.57 5.26 -3.77
N MET A 205 -25.92 4.67 -4.78
CA MET A 205 -24.54 4.19 -4.67
C MET A 205 -23.49 5.33 -4.68
N ASN A 206 -23.67 6.38 -5.49
CA ASN A 206 -22.73 7.50 -5.55
C ASN A 206 -22.91 8.47 -4.37
N ALA A 207 -24.06 8.42 -3.69
CA ALA A 207 -24.33 9.20 -2.49
C ALA A 207 -23.54 8.70 -1.26
N ASP A 208 -23.09 7.45 -1.28
CA ASP A 208 -22.33 6.84 -0.19
C ASP A 208 -20.80 7.06 -0.32
N PHE A 209 -20.32 7.64 -1.41
CA PHE A 209 -18.90 8.02 -1.58
C PHE A 209 -18.69 9.52 -1.39
N VAL A 210 -17.58 9.88 -0.73
CA VAL A 210 -17.10 11.26 -0.63
C VAL A 210 -15.61 11.29 -0.96
N GLY A 211 -15.32 11.49 -2.25
CA GLY A 211 -13.99 11.23 -2.80
C GLY A 211 -13.64 9.75 -2.68
N GLU A 212 -12.48 9.44 -2.09
CA GLU A 212 -12.01 8.07 -1.85
C GLU A 212 -12.59 7.43 -0.57
N VAL A 213 -13.28 8.21 0.26
CA VAL A 213 -13.87 7.69 1.51
C VAL A 213 -15.27 7.16 1.24
N PHE A 214 -15.46 5.86 1.47
CA PHE A 214 -16.77 5.24 1.45
C PHE A 214 -17.42 5.40 2.82
N LEU A 215 -18.56 6.09 2.87
CA LEU A 215 -19.23 6.51 4.10
C LEU A 215 -19.86 5.36 4.88
N LYS A 216 -20.27 4.31 4.16
CA LYS A 216 -20.98 3.16 4.70
C LYS A 216 -20.32 1.86 4.25
N CYS A 217 -19.05 1.66 4.59
CA CYS A 217 -18.41 0.36 4.42
C CYS A 217 -19.16 -0.68 5.27
N LYS A 218 -19.85 -1.62 4.63
CA LYS A 218 -20.42 -2.78 5.30
C LYS A 218 -19.37 -3.89 5.35
N ALA A 219 -18.96 -4.28 6.55
CA ALA A 219 -17.91 -5.29 6.74
C ALA A 219 -18.21 -6.59 5.98
N LYS A 220 -19.46 -7.07 6.08
CA LYS A 220 -19.88 -8.33 5.45
C LYS A 220 -19.71 -8.31 3.93
N GLU A 221 -20.15 -7.25 3.26
CA GLU A 221 -20.08 -7.15 1.80
C GLU A 221 -18.64 -7.15 1.31
N VAL A 222 -17.75 -6.43 2.01
CA VAL A 222 -16.30 -6.39 1.68
C VAL A 222 -15.65 -7.77 1.89
N VAL A 223 -15.94 -8.43 3.01
CA VAL A 223 -15.41 -9.77 3.29
C VAL A 223 -15.89 -10.80 2.26
N GLU A 224 -17.17 -10.78 1.90
CA GLU A 224 -17.72 -11.67 0.87
C GLU A 224 -17.13 -11.39 -0.51
N HIS A 225 -16.94 -10.12 -0.87
CA HIS A 225 -16.31 -9.74 -2.13
C HIS A 225 -14.85 -10.22 -2.19
N CYS A 226 -14.01 -9.86 -1.22
CA CYS A 226 -12.63 -10.29 -1.14
C CYS A 226 -12.51 -11.82 -1.06
N GLY A 227 -13.42 -12.47 -0.34
CA GLY A 227 -13.48 -13.92 -0.22
C GLY A 227 -13.74 -14.61 -1.56
N LYS A 228 -14.72 -14.14 -2.34
CA LYS A 228 -14.98 -14.64 -3.70
C LYS A 228 -13.76 -14.46 -4.59
N VAL A 229 -13.13 -13.29 -4.57
CA VAL A 229 -11.91 -13.01 -5.35
C VAL A 229 -10.79 -13.97 -4.97
N ALA A 230 -10.53 -14.18 -3.68
CA ALA A 230 -9.50 -15.11 -3.20
C ALA A 230 -9.80 -16.56 -3.61
N GLN A 231 -11.05 -17.02 -3.47
CA GLN A 231 -11.47 -18.35 -3.90
C GLN A 231 -11.30 -18.53 -5.42
N ASP A 232 -11.73 -17.55 -6.23
CA ASP A 232 -11.63 -17.62 -7.69
C ASP A 232 -10.19 -17.62 -8.19
N LEU A 233 -9.30 -16.87 -7.54
CA LEU A 233 -7.86 -16.92 -7.83
C LEU A 233 -7.29 -18.32 -7.56
N MET A 234 -7.69 -18.94 -6.44
CA MET A 234 -7.25 -20.30 -6.09
C MET A 234 -7.81 -21.37 -7.03
N ARG A 235 -9.08 -21.24 -7.45
CA ARG A 235 -9.73 -22.10 -8.48
C ARG A 235 -8.98 -22.08 -9.81
N LYS A 236 -8.52 -20.90 -10.22
CA LYS A 236 -7.82 -20.73 -11.50
C LYS A 236 -6.40 -21.28 -11.45
N SER A 237 -5.72 -21.12 -10.31
CA SER A 237 -4.33 -21.54 -10.16
C SER A 237 -4.17 -23.03 -9.81
N THR A 238 -5.18 -23.64 -9.21
CA THR A 238 -5.11 -25.02 -8.70
C THR A 238 -6.23 -25.83 -9.31
N LYS A 239 -5.95 -27.05 -9.78
CA LYS A 239 -6.98 -28.00 -10.23
C LYS A 239 -7.79 -28.62 -9.08
N SER A 240 -7.59 -28.15 -7.84
CA SER A 240 -8.22 -28.70 -6.65
C SER A 240 -9.65 -28.20 -6.52
N THR A 241 -10.55 -29.11 -6.16
CA THR A 241 -11.95 -28.81 -5.83
C THR A 241 -12.15 -28.50 -4.35
N GLN A 242 -11.14 -28.70 -3.51
CA GLN A 242 -11.20 -28.52 -2.06
C GLN A 242 -10.89 -27.07 -1.67
N ILE A 243 -11.83 -26.16 -1.92
CA ILE A 243 -11.71 -24.76 -1.52
C ILE A 243 -12.60 -24.50 -0.30
N PRO A 244 -12.06 -23.97 0.81
CA PRO A 244 -12.85 -23.72 2.01
C PRO A 244 -13.93 -22.66 1.75
N ALA A 245 -15.11 -22.89 2.33
CA ALA A 245 -16.15 -21.88 2.41
C ALA A 245 -15.69 -20.74 3.35
N ILE A 246 -16.19 -19.52 3.11
CA ILE A 246 -15.95 -18.36 3.98
C ILE A 246 -17.29 -17.99 4.60
N THR A 247 -17.35 -17.98 5.93
CA THR A 247 -18.57 -17.70 6.68
C THR A 247 -18.40 -16.42 7.48
N VAL A 248 -19.38 -15.52 7.44
CA VAL A 248 -19.34 -14.24 8.15
C VAL A 248 -20.39 -14.26 9.27
N GLN A 249 -19.98 -13.93 10.50
CA GLN A 249 -20.81 -13.95 11.70
C GLN A 249 -20.64 -12.67 12.52
N GLY A 250 -21.51 -12.45 13.52
CA GLY A 250 -21.48 -11.29 14.40
C GLY A 250 -22.33 -10.11 13.91
N HIS A 251 -21.82 -8.89 14.05
CA HIS A 251 -22.50 -7.64 13.67
C HIS A 251 -22.38 -7.40 12.16
N VAL A 252 -23.12 -8.18 11.37
CA VAL A 252 -23.05 -8.15 9.90
C VAL A 252 -23.52 -6.85 9.27
N ASP A 253 -24.38 -6.11 9.97
CA ASP A 253 -24.92 -4.82 9.54
C ASP A 253 -24.05 -3.63 9.97
N ALA A 254 -22.89 -3.89 10.60
CA ALA A 254 -21.96 -2.87 11.02
C ALA A 254 -21.47 -2.04 9.83
N THR A 255 -21.66 -0.73 9.93
CA THR A 255 -21.19 0.25 8.94
C THR A 255 -20.22 1.24 9.57
N PHE A 256 -19.19 1.58 8.81
CA PHE A 256 -18.20 2.56 9.23
C PHE A 256 -17.59 3.27 8.01
N PRO A 257 -17.13 4.52 8.17
CA PRO A 257 -16.42 5.23 7.11
C PRO A 257 -14.99 4.70 6.98
N TYR A 258 -14.57 4.33 5.77
CA TYR A 258 -13.21 3.89 5.49
C TYR A 258 -12.82 4.07 4.01
N ILE A 259 -11.54 3.95 3.69
CA ILE A 259 -11.07 3.89 2.29
C ILE A 259 -11.20 2.45 1.82
N LEU A 260 -12.13 2.20 0.89
CA LEU A 260 -12.54 0.85 0.48
C LEU A 260 -11.35 0.02 -0.03
N SER A 261 -10.54 0.58 -0.94
CA SER A 261 -9.36 -0.09 -1.51
C SER A 261 -8.34 -0.55 -0.46
N HIS A 262 -8.17 0.21 0.62
CA HIS A 262 -7.28 -0.16 1.73
C HIS A 262 -7.84 -1.35 2.51
N LEU A 263 -9.15 -1.35 2.78
CA LEU A 263 -9.82 -2.43 3.48
C LEU A 263 -9.81 -3.71 2.65
N GLU A 264 -10.13 -3.61 1.36
CA GLU A 264 -10.11 -4.72 0.41
C GLU A 264 -8.72 -5.34 0.29
N TYR A 265 -7.67 -4.53 0.28
CA TYR A 265 -6.29 -5.03 0.29
C TYR A 265 -6.00 -5.83 1.56
N ILE A 266 -6.29 -5.27 2.75
CA ILE A 266 -6.02 -5.94 4.03
C ILE A 266 -6.79 -7.26 4.12
N ILE A 267 -8.11 -7.21 3.90
CA ILE A 267 -8.98 -8.39 3.99
C ILE A 267 -8.64 -9.40 2.90
N GLY A 268 -8.36 -8.96 1.68
CA GLY A 268 -7.97 -9.82 0.56
C GLY A 268 -6.63 -10.54 0.80
N GLU A 269 -5.63 -9.89 1.39
CA GLU A 269 -4.37 -10.55 1.80
C GLU A 269 -4.61 -11.57 2.92
N LEU A 270 -5.40 -11.22 3.95
CA LEU A 270 -5.70 -12.13 5.06
C LEU A 270 -6.47 -13.37 4.59
N LEU A 271 -7.56 -13.17 3.84
CA LEU A 271 -8.36 -14.29 3.31
C LEU A 271 -7.57 -15.16 2.33
N ARG A 272 -6.74 -14.56 1.47
CA ARG A 272 -5.86 -15.35 0.59
C ARG A 272 -4.89 -16.23 1.38
N ASN A 273 -4.26 -15.69 2.43
CA ASN A 273 -3.34 -16.47 3.27
C ASN A 273 -4.08 -17.62 3.96
N SER A 274 -5.26 -17.36 4.53
CA SER A 274 -6.08 -18.37 5.19
C SER A 274 -6.58 -19.45 4.21
N VAL A 275 -7.10 -19.06 3.04
CA VAL A 275 -7.54 -20.01 2.00
C VAL A 275 -6.36 -20.87 1.55
N GLN A 276 -5.21 -20.26 1.30
CA GLN A 276 -4.01 -20.99 0.88
C GLN A 276 -3.55 -21.99 1.95
N ALA A 277 -3.47 -21.58 3.21
CA ALA A 277 -3.03 -22.43 4.31
C ALA A 277 -3.97 -23.64 4.50
N VAL A 278 -5.29 -23.41 4.48
CA VAL A 278 -6.28 -24.49 4.56
C VAL A 278 -6.18 -25.42 3.35
N MET A 279 -6.07 -24.88 2.14
CA MET A 279 -5.93 -25.72 0.94
C MET A 279 -4.66 -26.59 0.98
N GLU A 280 -3.53 -26.04 1.40
CA GLU A 280 -2.26 -26.77 1.52
C GLU A 280 -2.33 -27.88 2.57
N LYS A 281 -2.96 -27.61 3.72
CA LYS A 281 -3.13 -28.63 4.78
C LYS A 281 -4.06 -29.77 4.37
N TYR A 282 -5.14 -29.47 3.66
CA TYR A 282 -6.18 -30.46 3.30
C TYR A 282 -6.00 -31.07 1.90
N GLN A 283 -4.98 -30.66 1.13
CA GLN A 283 -4.74 -31.10 -0.26
C GLN A 283 -4.73 -32.63 -0.46
N HIS A 284 -4.25 -33.37 0.55
CA HIS A 284 -4.18 -34.84 0.53
C HIS A 284 -5.16 -35.50 1.50
N SER A 285 -6.02 -34.71 2.15
CA SER A 285 -7.03 -35.23 3.07
C SER A 285 -8.26 -35.69 2.31
N SER A 286 -8.88 -36.77 2.79
CA SER A 286 -10.21 -37.20 2.33
C SER A 286 -11.33 -36.34 2.92
N GLU A 287 -11.04 -35.55 3.96
CA GLU A 287 -12.00 -34.66 4.60
C GLU A 287 -12.16 -33.36 3.81
N ALA A 288 -13.39 -32.83 3.80
CA ALA A 288 -13.64 -31.51 3.26
C ALA A 288 -12.92 -30.44 4.11
N PRO A 289 -12.31 -29.42 3.48
CA PRO A 289 -11.64 -28.35 4.23
C PRO A 289 -12.66 -27.60 5.11
N PRO A 290 -12.31 -27.30 6.38
CA PRO A 290 -13.18 -26.54 7.26
C PRO A 290 -13.37 -25.11 6.75
N PRO A 291 -14.51 -24.47 7.06
CA PRO A 291 -14.74 -23.09 6.66
C PRO A 291 -13.78 -22.13 7.38
N ILE A 292 -13.46 -21.03 6.70
CA ILE A 292 -12.81 -19.87 7.31
C ILE A 292 -13.91 -19.02 7.95
N GLU A 293 -13.76 -18.73 9.24
CA GLU A 293 -14.75 -17.99 10.01
C GLU A 293 -14.31 -16.53 10.16
N VAL A 294 -15.15 -15.60 9.73
CA VAL A 294 -14.94 -14.16 9.90
C VAL A 294 -15.97 -13.62 10.89
N LEU A 295 -15.52 -13.23 12.08
CA LEU A 295 -16.35 -12.62 13.12
C LEU A 295 -16.22 -11.10 13.06
N VAL A 296 -17.33 -10.40 12.87
CA VAL A 296 -17.41 -8.93 12.91
C VAL A 296 -17.96 -8.49 14.26
N CYS A 297 -17.18 -7.71 15.00
CA CYS A 297 -17.54 -7.14 16.28
C CYS A 297 -17.57 -5.60 16.19
N GLU A 298 -18.75 -5.02 16.37
CA GLU A 298 -18.93 -3.59 16.43
C GLU A 298 -18.98 -3.12 17.88
N THR A 299 -18.17 -2.11 18.20
CA THR A 299 -18.16 -1.42 19.48
C THR A 299 -18.40 0.08 19.24
N PRO A 300 -18.66 0.89 20.28
CA PRO A 300 -18.84 2.34 20.10
C PRO A 300 -17.65 3.05 19.43
N GLN A 301 -16.42 2.56 19.64
CA GLN A 301 -15.19 3.20 19.15
C GLN A 301 -14.51 2.44 18.01
N HIS A 302 -14.71 1.12 17.93
CA HIS A 302 -13.97 0.24 17.04
C HIS A 302 -14.85 -0.77 16.32
N VAL A 303 -14.45 -1.12 15.10
CA VAL A 303 -14.91 -2.33 14.41
C VAL A 303 -13.75 -3.30 14.39
N ILE A 304 -13.97 -4.50 14.89
CA ILE A 304 -12.97 -5.56 14.99
C ILE A 304 -13.42 -6.71 14.09
N MET A 305 -12.53 -7.19 13.23
CA MET A 305 -12.74 -8.34 12.37
C MET A 305 -11.74 -9.42 12.76
N ARG A 306 -12.22 -10.57 13.22
CA ARG A 306 -11.40 -11.75 13.47
C ARG A 306 -11.57 -12.72 12.29
N ILE A 307 -10.48 -13.01 11.57
CA ILE A 307 -10.43 -14.06 10.55
C ILE A 307 -9.73 -15.28 11.15
N SER A 308 -10.48 -16.36 11.33
CA SER A 308 -10.02 -17.61 11.91
C SER A 308 -9.95 -18.68 10.83
N ASP A 309 -8.79 -19.33 10.70
CA ASP A 309 -8.61 -20.49 9.84
C ASP A 309 -8.12 -21.71 10.63
N GLN A 310 -8.23 -22.89 10.01
CA GLN A 310 -7.68 -24.13 10.53
C GLN A 310 -6.56 -24.66 9.61
N GLY A 311 -5.73 -23.75 9.09
CA GLY A 311 -4.67 -24.03 8.12
C GLY A 311 -3.39 -24.65 8.70
N GLY A 312 -3.37 -25.04 9.97
CA GLY A 312 -2.23 -25.68 10.63
C GLY A 312 -1.29 -24.73 11.37
N GLY A 313 -1.57 -23.42 11.36
CA GLY A 313 -0.78 -22.42 12.08
C GLY A 313 0.53 -22.02 11.39
N ILE A 314 1.30 -21.17 12.07
CA ILE A 314 2.56 -20.60 11.60
C ILE A 314 3.71 -21.28 12.38
N PRO A 315 4.70 -21.87 11.68
CA PRO A 315 5.86 -22.47 12.32
C PRO A 315 6.63 -21.50 13.22
N ARG A 316 7.09 -21.96 14.39
CA ARG A 316 7.84 -21.14 15.37
C ARG A 316 9.07 -20.45 14.80
N GLU A 317 9.74 -21.08 13.84
CA GLU A 317 10.92 -20.54 13.16
C GLU A 317 10.62 -19.31 12.29
N ILE A 318 9.37 -19.15 11.84
CA ILE A 318 8.94 -18.05 10.96
C ILE A 318 8.34 -16.90 11.77
N LEU A 319 7.69 -17.19 12.91
CA LEU A 319 6.98 -16.21 13.74
C LEU A 319 7.77 -14.91 14.03
N PRO A 320 9.07 -14.95 14.40
CA PRO A 320 9.84 -13.73 14.66
C PRO A 320 9.99 -12.79 13.46
N TYR A 321 9.83 -13.33 12.25
CA TYR A 321 10.07 -12.62 10.98
C TYR A 321 8.78 -12.27 10.24
N LEU A 322 7.62 -12.51 10.85
CA LEU A 322 6.30 -12.37 10.21
C LEU A 322 6.04 -10.93 9.71
N TRP A 323 6.48 -9.95 10.50
CA TRP A 323 6.31 -8.52 10.21
C TRP A 323 7.52 -7.89 9.51
N SER A 324 8.55 -8.68 9.22
CA SER A 324 9.78 -8.18 8.61
C SER A 324 9.74 -8.27 7.09
N PHE A 325 10.15 -7.19 6.45
CA PHE A 325 10.32 -7.14 4.99
C PHE A 325 11.64 -7.77 4.57
N SER A 326 12.70 -7.56 5.36
CA SER A 326 14.07 -7.93 5.03
C SER A 326 14.55 -9.27 5.65
N LYS A 327 14.01 -9.66 6.81
CA LYS A 327 14.45 -10.82 7.60
C LYS A 327 13.67 -12.11 7.27
N GLY A 328 14.27 -13.23 7.65
CA GLY A 328 13.63 -14.54 7.70
C GLY A 328 14.26 -15.61 6.81
N PRO A 329 13.83 -16.88 6.93
CA PRO A 329 14.44 -18.01 6.23
C PRO A 329 14.17 -18.02 4.71
N ARG A 330 13.16 -17.27 4.25
CA ARG A 330 12.69 -17.29 2.84
C ARG A 330 13.16 -16.10 2.00
N THR A 331 14.10 -15.30 2.48
CA THR A 331 14.52 -14.05 1.81
C THR A 331 15.01 -14.24 0.37
N GLN A 332 15.75 -15.32 0.09
CA GLN A 332 16.24 -15.60 -1.27
C GLN A 332 15.09 -15.88 -2.26
N SER A 333 14.14 -16.73 -1.86
CA SER A 333 12.94 -17.01 -2.66
C SER A 333 12.07 -15.76 -2.85
N ARG A 334 11.97 -14.90 -1.82
CA ARG A 334 11.26 -13.61 -1.95
C ARG A 334 11.90 -12.70 -3.00
N LEU A 335 13.23 -12.62 -3.03
CA LEU A 335 13.98 -11.81 -4.00
C LEU A 335 13.75 -12.31 -5.44
N GLU A 336 13.80 -13.63 -5.64
CA GLU A 336 13.53 -14.26 -6.94
C GLU A 336 12.08 -14.02 -7.41
N ASN A 337 11.11 -14.15 -6.50
CA ASN A 337 9.71 -13.90 -6.80
C ASN A 337 9.43 -12.42 -7.11
N LEU A 338 10.06 -11.49 -6.39
CA LEU A 338 9.90 -10.06 -6.65
C LEU A 338 10.45 -9.63 -8.01
N GLY A 339 11.53 -10.27 -8.48
CA GLY A 339 12.05 -10.06 -9.84
C GLY A 339 11.04 -10.40 -10.94
N GLN A 340 10.01 -11.21 -10.66
CA GLN A 340 8.96 -11.57 -11.62
C GLN A 340 7.82 -10.54 -11.67
N VAL A 341 7.68 -9.68 -10.66
CA VAL A 341 6.57 -8.71 -10.55
C VAL A 341 6.60 -7.61 -11.63
N PRO A 342 7.75 -6.99 -11.98
CA PRO A 342 7.81 -6.00 -13.05
C PRO A 342 7.36 -6.55 -14.41
N ALA A 343 7.69 -7.82 -14.72
CA ALA A 343 7.22 -8.50 -15.92
C ALA A 343 5.70 -8.65 -15.93
N MET A 344 5.09 -8.92 -14.76
CA MET A 344 3.63 -8.98 -14.60
C MET A 344 2.95 -7.62 -14.72
N ALA A 345 3.55 -6.55 -14.17
CA ALA A 345 2.99 -5.20 -14.30
C ALA A 345 2.93 -4.77 -15.77
N ALA A 346 3.96 -5.10 -16.55
CA ALA A 346 3.99 -4.91 -17.99
C ALA A 346 2.96 -5.79 -18.72
N THR A 347 2.85 -7.08 -18.39
CA THR A 347 1.84 -7.97 -19.02
C THR A 347 0.41 -7.60 -18.64
N MET A 348 0.15 -7.10 -17.43
CA MET A 348 -1.18 -6.62 -17.04
C MET A 348 -1.56 -5.32 -17.76
N GLN A 349 -0.59 -4.41 -17.96
CA GLN A 349 -0.78 -3.22 -18.82
C GLN A 349 -1.01 -3.60 -20.29
N GLU A 350 -0.35 -4.63 -20.81
CA GLU A 350 -0.56 -5.15 -22.18
C GLU A 350 -1.90 -5.91 -22.32
N LEU A 351 -2.29 -6.71 -21.33
CA LEU A 351 -3.56 -7.45 -21.29
C LEU A 351 -4.77 -6.53 -21.10
N GLN A 352 -4.60 -5.31 -20.59
CA GLN A 352 -5.67 -4.31 -20.58
C GLN A 352 -6.06 -3.79 -21.96
N VAL A 353 -5.35 -4.21 -23.02
CA VAL A 353 -5.73 -3.97 -24.43
C VAL A 353 -6.73 -5.03 -24.96
N SER A 354 -7.00 -6.14 -24.24
CA SER A 354 -8.02 -7.13 -24.65
C SER A 354 -9.42 -6.88 -24.05
N HIS A 355 -10.00 -5.76 -24.50
CA HIS A 355 -11.39 -5.49 -24.91
C HIS A 355 -12.69 -6.14 -24.35
N GLU A 356 -12.75 -7.14 -23.45
CA GLU A 356 -14.03 -7.85 -23.20
C GLU A 356 -14.69 -7.73 -21.82
N ARG A 357 -14.05 -7.10 -20.81
CA ARG A 357 -14.72 -6.82 -19.51
C ARG A 357 -15.31 -5.42 -19.37
N LYS A 358 -15.26 -4.60 -20.44
CA LYS A 358 -15.68 -3.19 -20.43
C LYS A 358 -17.20 -2.95 -20.53
N GLN A 359 -18.06 -3.96 -20.45
CA GLN A 359 -19.46 -3.81 -20.88
C GLN A 359 -20.57 -4.13 -19.88
N ALA A 360 -20.31 -4.42 -18.60
CA ALA A 360 -21.40 -4.74 -17.66
C ALA A 360 -21.53 -3.86 -16.39
N ASN A 361 -20.57 -2.98 -16.08
CA ASN A 361 -20.77 -1.94 -15.06
C ASN A 361 -19.86 -0.75 -15.39
N ARG A 362 -20.44 0.28 -16.00
CA ARG A 362 -19.78 1.56 -16.26
C ARG A 362 -19.74 2.36 -14.95
N GLU A 363 -18.61 3.05 -14.75
CA GLU A 363 -18.33 4.16 -13.82
C GLU A 363 -17.56 3.81 -12.53
N SER A 364 -16.31 4.33 -12.46
CA SER A 364 -15.45 4.54 -11.27
C SER A 364 -14.54 3.42 -10.69
N TYR A 365 -14.12 2.41 -11.47
CA TYR A 365 -12.97 1.59 -11.04
C TYR A 365 -11.65 2.28 -11.42
N HIS A 366 -11.13 3.11 -10.52
CA HIS A 366 -9.73 3.59 -10.58
C HIS A 366 -8.80 2.38 -10.47
N GLU A 367 -7.86 2.24 -11.40
CA GLU A 367 -6.84 1.19 -11.36
C GLU A 367 -5.95 1.38 -10.12
N GLY A 368 -6.13 0.53 -9.11
CA GLY A 368 -5.48 0.67 -7.83
C GLY A 368 -4.00 0.27 -7.92
N SER A 369 -3.13 1.04 -7.28
CA SER A 369 -1.71 0.65 -7.15
C SER A 369 -1.50 -0.70 -6.45
N LEU A 370 -2.52 -1.21 -5.76
CA LEU A 370 -2.50 -2.48 -5.05
C LEU A 370 -3.04 -3.63 -5.89
N ASP A 371 -3.69 -3.37 -7.02
CA ASP A 371 -4.37 -4.39 -7.82
C ASP A 371 -3.39 -5.43 -8.33
N THR A 372 -2.24 -4.98 -8.84
CA THR A 372 -1.14 -5.87 -9.29
C THR A 372 -0.63 -6.80 -8.20
N LEU A 373 -0.67 -6.35 -6.94
CA LEU A 373 -0.29 -7.18 -5.78
C LEU A 373 -1.43 -8.13 -5.42
N THR A 374 -2.68 -7.67 -5.43
CA THR A 374 -3.84 -8.48 -5.06
C THR A 374 -4.13 -9.58 -6.09
N SER A 375 -3.98 -9.30 -7.39
CA SER A 375 -4.28 -10.21 -8.50
C SER A 375 -3.15 -11.19 -8.85
N ARG A 376 -2.01 -11.13 -8.14
CA ARG A 376 -0.87 -12.03 -8.37
C ARG A 376 -1.26 -13.50 -8.21
N PRO A 377 -0.63 -14.43 -8.95
CA PRO A 377 -0.97 -15.84 -8.84
C PRO A 377 -0.59 -16.39 -7.43
N PRO A 378 -1.36 -17.34 -6.87
CA PRO A 378 -1.16 -17.88 -5.52
C PRO A 378 0.22 -18.47 -5.21
N ASN A 379 0.91 -18.99 -6.22
CA ASN A 379 2.27 -19.52 -6.09
C ASN A 379 3.33 -18.42 -5.94
N LEU A 380 3.02 -17.17 -6.32
CA LEU A 380 3.94 -16.04 -6.22
C LEU A 380 3.90 -15.43 -4.82
N ARG A 381 4.73 -15.98 -3.93
CA ARG A 381 4.86 -15.54 -2.54
C ARG A 381 5.91 -14.43 -2.40
N LEU A 382 5.44 -13.18 -2.41
CA LEU A 382 6.31 -12.00 -2.27
C LEU A 382 6.76 -11.74 -0.82
N GLY A 383 6.04 -12.29 0.17
CA GLY A 383 6.36 -12.10 1.59
C GLY A 383 6.09 -10.69 2.13
N MET A 384 5.34 -9.86 1.41
CA MET A 384 5.02 -8.48 1.81
C MET A 384 3.57 -8.27 2.24
N GLY A 385 2.66 -9.22 1.97
CA GLY A 385 1.22 -9.05 2.20
C GLY A 385 0.89 -8.69 3.64
N LEU A 386 1.29 -9.53 4.60
CA LEU A 386 1.05 -9.27 6.04
C LEU A 386 1.67 -7.97 6.56
N PRO A 387 2.98 -7.70 6.38
CA PRO A 387 3.56 -6.46 6.89
C PRO A 387 2.99 -5.22 6.19
N MET A 388 2.64 -5.28 4.90
CA MET A 388 1.92 -4.18 4.23
C MET A 388 0.52 -3.99 4.80
N SER A 389 -0.26 -5.06 4.99
CA SER A 389 -1.60 -4.99 5.59
C SER A 389 -1.57 -4.32 6.96
N ARG A 390 -0.54 -4.60 7.76
CA ARG A 390 -0.32 -3.94 9.04
C ARG A 390 -0.06 -2.44 8.88
N VAL A 391 0.81 -2.03 7.95
CA VAL A 391 1.06 -0.60 7.67
C VAL A 391 -0.23 0.11 7.26
N TYR A 392 -1.06 -0.50 6.41
CA TYR A 392 -2.35 0.05 6.00
C TYR A 392 -3.35 0.18 7.17
N ALA A 393 -3.41 -0.81 8.07
CA ALA A 393 -4.27 -0.77 9.25
C ALA A 393 -3.82 0.32 10.24
N GLU A 394 -2.52 0.36 10.55
CA GLU A 394 -1.94 1.35 11.47
C GLU A 394 -1.98 2.78 10.92
N TYR A 395 -1.99 2.97 9.60
CA TYR A 395 -2.07 4.29 8.98
C TYR A 395 -3.32 5.06 9.44
N TRP A 396 -4.47 4.40 9.58
CA TRP A 396 -5.70 5.01 10.13
C TRP A 396 -5.91 4.75 11.63
N ALA A 397 -4.80 4.58 12.38
CA ALA A 397 -4.79 4.34 13.82
C ALA A 397 -5.61 3.11 14.25
N GLY A 398 -5.64 2.08 13.38
CA GLY A 398 -6.07 0.73 13.70
C GLY A 398 -4.90 -0.16 14.12
N SER A 399 -5.14 -1.47 14.19
CA SER A 399 -4.12 -2.48 14.46
C SER A 399 -4.41 -3.77 13.69
N LEU A 400 -3.36 -4.56 13.46
CA LEU A 400 -3.45 -5.90 12.91
C LEU A 400 -2.57 -6.85 13.76
N GLU A 401 -3.21 -7.80 14.42
CA GLU A 401 -2.58 -8.78 15.29
C GLU A 401 -2.85 -10.20 14.80
N LEU A 402 -1.91 -11.12 15.05
CA LEU A 402 -2.00 -12.51 14.64
C LEU A 402 -1.71 -13.40 15.84
N HIS A 403 -2.62 -14.33 16.12
CA HIS A 403 -2.46 -15.38 17.11
C HIS A 403 -2.43 -16.72 16.40
N SER A 404 -1.26 -17.36 16.39
CA SER A 404 -1.11 -18.68 15.77
C SER A 404 -1.14 -19.79 16.80
N LEU A 405 -1.94 -20.81 16.50
CA LEU A 405 -1.97 -22.09 17.20
C LEU A 405 -1.30 -23.13 16.29
N GLU A 406 0.00 -23.32 16.46
CA GLU A 406 0.80 -24.27 15.67
C GLU A 406 0.18 -25.68 15.74
N GLY A 407 -0.05 -26.29 14.58
CA GLY A 407 -0.76 -27.56 14.41
C GLY A 407 -2.28 -27.40 14.19
N TYR A 408 -2.87 -26.27 14.56
CA TYR A 408 -4.30 -26.02 14.43
C TYR A 408 -4.61 -24.99 13.33
N GLY A 409 -4.25 -23.72 13.54
CA GLY A 409 -4.75 -22.60 12.75
C GLY A 409 -4.20 -21.23 13.15
N VAL A 410 -4.78 -20.18 12.57
CA VAL A 410 -4.42 -18.79 12.86
C VAL A 410 -5.67 -17.95 13.04
N ASP A 411 -5.66 -17.09 14.06
CA ASP A 411 -6.61 -15.99 14.25
C ASP A 411 -5.94 -14.66 13.90
N ALA A 412 -6.48 -13.95 12.91
CA ALA A 412 -6.07 -12.59 12.56
C ALA A 412 -7.10 -11.57 13.08
N PHE A 413 -6.66 -10.62 13.89
CA PHE A 413 -7.49 -9.56 14.45
C PHE A 413 -7.16 -8.23 13.78
N LEU A 414 -8.10 -7.72 12.98
CA LEU A 414 -8.04 -6.39 12.39
C LEU A 414 -8.95 -5.45 13.19
N GLN A 415 -8.37 -4.42 13.79
CA GLN A 415 -9.12 -3.38 14.51
C GLN A 415 -9.08 -2.06 13.73
N ILE A 416 -10.25 -1.47 13.49
CA ILE A 416 -10.42 -0.21 12.77
C ILE A 416 -11.16 0.80 13.67
N SER A 417 -10.81 2.09 13.53
CA SER A 417 -11.56 3.16 14.20
C SER A 417 -12.92 3.37 13.54
N LYS A 418 -14.01 3.19 14.30
CA LYS A 418 -15.38 3.35 13.79
C LYS A 418 -15.72 4.81 13.46
N LEU A 419 -15.17 5.75 14.23
CA LEU A 419 -15.55 7.17 14.13
C LEU A 419 -14.74 7.95 13.08
N GLY A 420 -13.63 7.38 12.59
CA GLY A 420 -12.74 8.05 11.63
C GLY A 420 -12.14 9.38 12.14
N ASN A 421 -12.22 9.66 13.45
CA ASN A 421 -11.81 10.92 14.07
C ASN A 421 -10.33 10.95 14.47
N LYS A 422 -9.63 9.82 14.38
CA LYS A 422 -8.19 9.76 14.59
C LYS A 422 -7.47 10.23 13.33
N ASN A 423 -6.43 11.02 13.52
CA ASN A 423 -5.56 11.45 12.43
C ASN A 423 -4.76 10.28 11.87
N GLU A 424 -4.41 10.41 10.59
CA GLU A 424 -3.44 9.53 9.94
C GLU A 424 -2.14 9.48 10.75
N GLN A 425 -1.55 8.29 10.84
CA GLN A 425 -0.27 8.08 11.47
C GLN A 425 0.82 8.27 10.41
N VAL A 426 1.50 9.42 10.46
CA VAL A 426 2.59 9.82 9.55
C VAL A 426 3.86 10.07 10.34
N THR A 427 5.01 9.69 9.78
CA THR A 427 6.31 9.96 10.40
C THR A 427 6.58 11.47 10.39
N THR A 428 6.57 12.09 11.58
CA THR A 428 6.80 13.53 11.77
C THR A 428 8.28 13.83 11.91
N ARG A 429 8.66 15.09 11.67
CA ARG A 429 10.03 15.58 11.87
C ARG A 429 10.56 15.31 13.29
N ALA A 430 9.74 15.47 14.32
CA ALA A 430 10.15 15.18 15.70
C ALA A 430 10.58 13.71 15.89
N ALA A 431 10.05 12.78 15.09
CA ALA A 431 10.48 11.38 15.09
C ALA A 431 11.76 11.15 14.25
N ILE A 432 12.04 12.02 13.27
CA ILE A 432 13.26 12.00 12.44
C ILE A 432 14.45 12.57 13.23
N ASP A 433 14.24 13.68 13.93
CA ASP A 433 15.29 14.42 14.67
C ASP A 433 15.63 13.76 16.04
N ALA A 434 14.85 12.77 16.50
CA ALA A 434 15.04 12.09 17.78
C ALA A 434 15.95 10.83 17.71
N VAL A 435 16.50 10.52 16.53
CA VAL A 435 17.35 9.33 16.28
C VAL A 435 18.82 9.71 16.23
#